data_AF-A0A1A7XHU9-F1
#
_entry.id   AF-A0A1A7XHU9-F1
#
_cell.length_a   1.000
_cell.length_b   1.000
_cell.length_c   1.000
_cell.angle_alpha   90.00
_cell.angle_beta   90.00
_cell.angle_gamma   90.00
#
_symmetry.space_group_name_H-M   'P 1'
#
loop_
_entity.id
_entity.type
_entity.pdbx_description
1 polymer ?
#
loop_
_entity_poly.entity_id
_entity_poly.type
_entity_poly.pdbx_seq_one_letter_code
_entity_poly.pdbx_strand_id
1 'polypeptide(L)' 'MRLTVPCRAVTCSHLQCFDAALYLQMNEKKPSWICPVCDKKAAYENLIID' A
#
# COMPACT_ATOMS: atom_id res chain seq x y z
N MET A 1 -7.48 12.64 5.09
CA MET A 1 -7.40 11.67 6.21
C MET A 1 -5.95 11.58 6.64
N ARG A 2 -5.64 11.65 7.94
CA ARG A 2 -4.26 11.49 8.43
C ARG A 2 -3.90 10.00 8.36
N LEU A 3 -2.75 9.67 7.79
CA LEU A 3 -2.25 8.29 7.77
C LEU A 3 -1.96 7.84 9.21
N THR A 4 -2.39 6.63 9.56
CA THR A 4 -2.11 6.03 10.87
C THR A 4 -0.88 5.15 10.78
N VAL A 5 -0.81 4.32 9.73
CA VAL A 5 0.36 3.47 9.43
C VAL A 5 0.81 3.78 8.01
N PRO A 6 1.78 4.69 7.82
CA PRO A 6 2.28 5.04 6.50
C PRO A 6 2.97 3.84 5.89
N CYS A 7 2.52 3.41 4.71
CA CYS A 7 3.04 2.24 4.02
C CYS A 7 3.19 2.50 2.53
N ARG A 8 4.21 1.89 1.94
CA ARG A 8 4.40 1.78 0.49
C ARG A 8 5.08 0.44 0.16
N ALA A 9 5.08 0.06 -1.11
CA ALA A 9 5.92 -1.06 -1.54
C ALA A 9 7.36 -0.61 -1.81
N VAL A 10 8.35 -1.47 -1.56
CA VAL A 10 9.77 -1.21 -1.89
C VAL A 10 10.00 -0.96 -3.38
N THR A 11 9.10 -1.42 -4.24
CA THR A 11 9.14 -1.25 -5.69
C THR A 11 8.52 0.07 -6.18
N CYS A 12 7.89 0.83 -5.29
CA CYS A 12 7.31 2.13 -5.62
C CYS A 12 8.41 3.19 -5.75
N SER A 13 8.34 4.00 -6.82
CA SER A 13 9.30 5.10 -7.06
C SER A 13 8.81 6.45 -6.52
N HIS A 14 7.66 6.47 -5.82
CA HIS A 14 7.06 7.67 -5.24
C HIS A 14 7.29 7.74 -3.73
N LEU A 15 7.33 8.97 -3.19
CA LEU A 15 7.44 9.20 -1.74
C LEU A 15 6.09 9.11 -1.01
N GLN A 16 4.98 9.31 -1.73
CA GLN A 16 3.64 9.31 -1.14
C GLN A 16 3.28 7.93 -0.57
N CYS A 17 2.96 7.86 0.72
CA CYS A 17 2.47 6.64 1.37
C CYS A 17 0.94 6.53 1.32
N PHE A 18 0.45 5.32 1.51
CA PHE A 18 -0.95 5.00 1.78
C PHE A 18 -1.10 4.35 3.17
N ASP A 19 -2.32 4.22 3.68
CA ASP A 19 -2.54 3.64 5.01
C ASP A 19 -2.54 2.11 4.94
N ALA A 20 -1.66 1.46 5.70
CA ALA A 20 -1.50 0.01 5.67
C ALA A 20 -2.77 -0.74 6.08
N ALA A 21 -3.47 -0.27 7.13
CA ALA A 21 -4.65 -0.95 7.64
C ALA A 21 -5.78 -0.92 6.61
N LEU A 22 -6.01 0.25 6.00
CA LEU A 22 -6.99 0.39 4.92
C LEU A 22 -6.62 -0.47 3.70
N TYR A 23 -5.33 -0.48 3.32
CA TYR A 23 -4.84 -1.27 2.19
C TYR A 23 -5.07 -2.77 2.38
N LEU A 24 -4.80 -3.30 3.58
CA LEU A 24 -5.03 -4.71 3.89
C LEU A 24 -6.52 -5.05 3.91
N GLN A 25 -7.37 -4.19 4.48
CA GLN A 25 -8.84 -4.38 4.46
C GLN A 25 -9.41 -4.42 3.03
N MET A 26 -8.87 -3.62 2.11
CA MET A 26 -9.27 -3.66 0.70
C MET A 26 -8.87 -4.99 0.04
N ASN A 27 -7.64 -5.43 0.28
CA ASN A 27 -7.11 -6.67 -0.30
C ASN A 27 -7.72 -7.93 0.32
N GLU A 28 -8.20 -7.87 1.57
CA GLU A 28 -9.00 -8.93 2.20
C GLU A 28 -10.32 -9.15 1.45
N LYS A 29 -11.00 -8.06 1.04
CA LYS A 29 -12.26 -8.15 0.26
C LYS A 29 -12.02 -8.54 -1.19
N LYS A 30 -11.00 -7.95 -1.82
CA LYS A 30 -10.61 -8.22 -3.21
C LYS A 30 -9.09 -8.11 -3.34
N PRO A 31 -8.36 -9.24 -3.44
CA PRO A 31 -6.90 -9.26 -3.39
C PRO A 31 -6.29 -8.82 -4.73
N SER A 32 -6.36 -7.53 -5.05
CA SER A 32 -5.78 -6.96 -6.27
C SER A 32 -4.28 -6.70 -6.15
N TRP A 33 -3.80 -6.37 -4.95
CA TRP A 33 -2.41 -6.03 -4.63
C TRP A 33 -1.84 -4.95 -5.55
N ILE A 34 -2.63 -3.91 -5.80
CA ILE A 34 -2.27 -2.75 -6.62
C ILE A 34 -2.07 -1.53 -5.73
N CYS A 35 -0.96 -0.81 -5.90
CA CYS A 35 -0.66 0.41 -5.17
C CYS A 35 -1.68 1.52 -5.51
N PRO A 36 -2.37 2.13 -4.53
CA PRO A 36 -3.39 3.15 -4.78
C PRO A 36 -2.81 4.51 -5.22
N VAL A 37 -1.48 4.64 -5.26
CA VAL A 37 -0.79 5.88 -5.64
C VAL A 37 -0.26 5.82 -7.07
N CYS A 38 0.23 4.66 -7.52
CA CYS A 38 0.89 4.53 -8.82
C CYS A 38 0.40 3.36 -9.69
N ASP A 39 -0.65 2.65 -9.26
CA ASP A 39 -1.28 1.53 -9.96
C ASP A 39 -0.36 0.35 -10.32
N LYS A 40 0.87 0.32 -9.78
CA LYS A 40 1.80 -0.80 -9.90
C LYS A 40 1.50 -1.89 -8.88
N LYS A 41 2.01 -3.11 -9.11
CA LYS A 41 1.91 -4.21 -8.15
C LYS A 41 2.60 -3.86 -6.83
N ALA A 42 1.91 -4.08 -5.73
CA ALA A 42 2.35 -3.88 -4.35
C ALA A 42 1.94 -5.10 -3.51
N ALA A 43 2.55 -6.26 -3.79
CA ALA A 43 2.30 -7.49 -3.04
C ALA A 43 2.66 -7.34 -1.55
N TYR A 44 1.99 -8.12 -0.71
CA TYR A 44 2.15 -8.08 0.75
C TYR A 44 3.61 -8.17 1.20
N GLU A 45 4.40 -9.09 0.63
CA GLU A 45 5.82 -9.26 0.98
C GLU A 45 6.71 -8.06 0.66
N ASN A 46 6.25 -7.14 -0.18
CA ASN A 46 6.99 -5.96 -0.59
C ASN A 46 6.60 -4.70 0.18
N LEU A 47 5.61 -4.78 1.08
CA LEU A 47 5.14 -3.64 1.86
C LEU A 47 6.15 -3.28 2.97
N ILE A 48 6.45 -1.99 3.10
CA ILE A 48 7.28 -1.41 4.14
C ILE A 48 6.52 -0.28 4.85
N ILE A 49 6.83 -0.10 6.13
CA ILE A 49 6.40 1.07 6.91
C ILE A 49 7.48 2.14 6.75
N ASP A 50 7.07 3.36 6.40
CA ASP A 50 7.93 4.54 6.29
C ASP A 50 7.56 5.58 7.35
#